data_AF-A0A1S5Q6K6-F1
#
_entry.id   AF-A0A1S5Q6K6-F1
#
_cell.length_a   1.000
_cell.length_b   1.000
_cell.length_c   1.000
_cell.angle_alpha   90.00
_cell.angle_beta   90.00
_cell.angle_gamma   90.00
#
_symmetry.space_group_name_H-M   'P 1'
#
loop_
_entity.id
_entity.type
_entity.pdbx_description
1 polymer ?
#
loop_
_entity_poly.entity_id
_entity_poly.type
_entity_poly.pdbx_seq_one_letter_code
_entity_poly.pdbx_strand_id
1 'polypeptide(L)'
;MSTGLFFFHPDDAFEFKNFIKSVNPLAAEQMEVNVEPVGLHFAYKMNRNVFSDTQFAFIPDFKEVGDLLFKYRRNKYLTFHKDQYYGKKFFQGQPIYIIQPITLKDQNGELNTIKFTGLNDNREVIFTNIEAANKSWTNFIKNNSQLKSIKKPTLLVYNLESFLKDQERLNKKDFKKFVVVTNKKAYLAAKELVALPDSNSFFKPLKLNMKPKLFFVRLWVKRLFSTLTYE
;
A
#
# COMPACT_ATOMS: atom_id res chain seq x y z
N MET A 1 4.22 15.06 -21.33
CA MET A 1 4.34 13.92 -20.40
C MET A 1 3.23 14.05 -19.36
N SER A 2 2.38 13.04 -19.21
CA SER A 2 1.27 13.06 -18.25
C SER A 2 1.67 12.29 -16.98
N THR A 3 1.11 12.66 -15.82
CA THR A 3 1.42 11.98 -14.55
C THR A 3 0.16 11.41 -13.94
N GLY A 4 0.20 10.13 -13.55
CA GLY A 4 -0.84 9.47 -12.76
C GLY A 4 -0.36 9.24 -11.33
N LEU A 5 -1.22 9.48 -10.35
CA LEU A 5 -0.87 9.35 -8.94
C LEU A 5 -1.74 8.28 -8.26
N PHE A 6 -1.11 7.36 -7.54
CA PHE A 6 -1.78 6.39 -6.68
C PHE A 6 -1.45 6.68 -5.22
N PHE A 7 -2.47 7.01 -4.43
CA PHE A 7 -2.33 7.37 -3.03
C PHE A 7 -2.57 6.15 -2.14
N PHE A 8 -1.69 5.92 -1.16
CA PHE A 8 -1.85 4.85 -0.17
C PHE A 8 -2.83 5.20 0.95
N HIS A 9 -3.09 6.50 1.17
CA HIS A 9 -4.06 6.99 2.14
C HIS A 9 -5.19 7.79 1.46
N PRO A 10 -6.47 7.53 1.80
CA PRO A 10 -7.59 8.20 1.16
C PRO A 10 -7.62 9.71 1.43
N ASP A 11 -7.23 10.16 2.64
CA ASP A 11 -7.22 11.59 2.96
C ASP A 11 -6.28 12.35 2.04
N ASP A 12 -5.07 11.83 1.79
CA ASP A 12 -4.08 12.45 0.91
C ASP A 12 -4.65 12.60 -0.52
N ALA A 13 -5.43 11.62 -0.99
CA ALA A 13 -6.11 11.68 -2.28
C ALA A 13 -7.23 12.74 -2.31
N PHE A 14 -8.03 12.83 -1.25
CA PHE A 14 -9.10 13.84 -1.15
C PHE A 14 -8.55 15.25 -0.99
N GLU A 15 -7.48 15.42 -0.21
CA GLU A 15 -6.77 16.69 -0.06
C GLU A 15 -6.22 17.14 -1.42
N PHE A 16 -5.57 16.23 -2.16
CA PHE A 16 -5.09 16.54 -3.50
C PHE A 16 -6.22 16.90 -4.47
N LYS A 17 -7.35 16.20 -4.43
CA LYS A 17 -8.55 16.57 -5.20
C LYS A 17 -9.05 17.98 -4.85
N ASN A 18 -9.12 18.31 -3.57
CA ASN A 18 -9.57 19.62 -3.10
C ASN A 18 -8.58 20.73 -3.51
N PHE A 19 -7.28 20.44 -3.49
CA PHE A 19 -6.25 21.33 -3.99
C PHE A 19 -6.39 21.60 -5.49
N ILE A 20 -6.62 20.58 -6.32
CA ILE A 20 -6.89 20.79 -7.75
C ILE A 20 -8.11 21.69 -7.96
N LYS A 21 -9.19 21.43 -7.20
CA LYS A 21 -10.42 22.22 -7.25
C LYS A 21 -10.21 23.68 -6.83
N SER A 22 -9.37 23.94 -5.84
CA SER A 22 -9.11 25.32 -5.40
C SER A 22 -8.23 26.09 -6.38
N VAL A 23 -7.28 25.42 -7.03
CA VAL A 23 -6.38 26.04 -8.01
C VAL A 23 -7.06 26.30 -9.35
N ASN A 24 -7.95 25.40 -9.80
CA ASN A 24 -8.69 25.58 -11.05
C ASN A 24 -10.11 25.00 -10.97
N PRO A 25 -11.07 25.76 -10.41
CA PRO A 25 -12.44 25.29 -10.17
C PRO A 25 -13.17 24.87 -11.45
N LEU A 26 -13.09 25.68 -12.52
CA LEU A 26 -13.80 25.45 -13.79
C LEU A 26 -13.31 24.17 -14.46
N ALA A 27 -12.00 23.99 -14.60
CA ALA A 27 -11.46 22.77 -15.18
C ALA A 27 -11.76 21.55 -14.30
N ALA A 28 -11.71 21.69 -12.97
CA ALA A 28 -11.98 20.57 -12.07
C ALA A 28 -13.45 20.11 -12.11
N GLU A 29 -14.38 21.03 -12.33
CA GLU A 29 -15.80 20.74 -12.56
C GLU A 29 -16.01 20.04 -13.90
N GLN A 30 -15.46 20.61 -14.99
CA GLN A 30 -15.57 20.05 -16.34
C GLN A 30 -14.92 18.67 -16.48
N MET A 31 -13.80 18.42 -15.77
CA MET A 31 -13.09 17.13 -15.79
C MET A 31 -13.64 16.08 -14.82
N GLU A 32 -14.64 16.43 -14.00
CA GLU A 32 -15.22 15.54 -12.97
C GLU A 32 -14.16 14.89 -12.06
N VAL A 33 -13.23 15.69 -11.52
CA VAL A 33 -12.09 15.16 -10.73
C VAL A 33 -12.59 14.39 -9.51
N ASN A 34 -12.30 13.09 -9.46
CA ASN A 34 -12.79 12.14 -8.45
C ASN A 34 -11.71 11.19 -7.95
N VAL A 35 -11.92 10.69 -6.73
CA VAL A 35 -11.07 9.70 -6.07
C VAL A 35 -11.69 8.32 -6.28
N GLU A 36 -10.91 7.39 -6.83
CA GLU A 36 -11.37 6.05 -7.20
C GLU A 36 -10.48 4.98 -6.55
N PRO A 37 -11.06 3.92 -5.95
CA PRO A 37 -10.28 2.86 -5.36
C PRO A 37 -9.66 1.97 -6.44
N VAL A 38 -8.37 1.66 -6.28
CA VAL A 38 -7.61 0.84 -7.22
C VAL A 38 -6.90 -0.27 -6.47
N GLY A 39 -6.91 -1.49 -7.04
CA GLY A 39 -6.15 -2.61 -6.50
C GLY A 39 -4.65 -2.38 -6.64
N LEU A 40 -3.87 -2.68 -5.60
CA LEU A 40 -2.41 -2.51 -5.61
C LEU A 40 -1.73 -3.24 -6.78
N HIS A 41 -2.23 -4.43 -7.15
CA HIS A 41 -1.73 -5.19 -8.30
C HIS A 41 -1.86 -4.42 -9.62
N PHE A 42 -2.92 -3.63 -9.78
CA PHE A 42 -3.15 -2.81 -10.96
C PHE A 42 -2.22 -1.60 -10.92
N ALA A 43 -2.22 -0.87 -9.80
CA ALA A 43 -1.36 0.28 -9.60
C ALA A 43 0.12 -0.07 -9.85
N TYR A 44 0.54 -1.24 -9.40
CA TYR A 44 1.87 -1.80 -9.65
C TYR A 44 2.17 -2.00 -11.14
N LYS A 45 1.28 -2.68 -11.87
CA LYS A 45 1.44 -2.90 -13.31
C LYS A 45 1.55 -1.58 -14.07
N MET A 46 0.78 -0.57 -13.68
CA MET A 46 0.81 0.76 -14.30
C MET A 46 2.11 1.50 -13.99
N ASN A 47 2.60 1.42 -12.73
CA ASN A 47 3.89 2.00 -12.33
C ASN A 47 5.08 1.39 -13.08
N ARG A 48 5.00 0.11 -13.47
CA ARG A 48 6.06 -0.60 -14.20
C ARG A 48 5.92 -0.56 -15.73
N ASN A 49 4.84 -0.01 -16.28
CA ASN A 49 4.64 0.01 -17.72
C ASN A 49 5.46 1.14 -18.36
N VAL A 50 6.55 0.78 -19.04
CA VAL A 50 7.53 1.72 -19.61
C VAL A 50 7.06 2.33 -20.95
N PHE A 51 6.03 1.75 -21.59
CA PHE A 51 5.63 2.08 -22.97
C PHE A 51 4.56 3.17 -23.09
N SER A 52 4.37 4.02 -22.08
CA SER A 52 3.39 5.11 -22.15
C SER A 52 4.01 6.47 -21.85
N ASP A 53 3.54 7.51 -22.55
CA ASP A 53 3.82 8.93 -22.25
C ASP A 53 3.28 9.41 -20.89
N THR A 54 2.69 8.48 -20.13
CA THR A 54 2.16 8.67 -18.80
C THR A 54 3.04 7.95 -17.77
N GLN A 55 3.57 8.71 -16.82
CA GLN A 55 4.30 8.16 -15.67
C GLN A 55 3.36 8.00 -14.48
N PHE A 56 3.28 6.79 -13.94
CA PHE A 56 2.50 6.53 -12.73
C PHE A 56 3.40 6.50 -11.50
N ALA A 57 3.06 7.28 -10.47
CA ALA A 57 3.80 7.36 -9.22
C ALA A 57 2.96 6.89 -8.03
N PHE A 58 3.62 6.27 -7.06
CA PHE A 58 3.06 5.98 -5.76
C PHE A 58 3.28 7.18 -4.85
N ILE A 59 2.21 7.66 -4.25
CA ILE A 59 2.23 8.68 -3.21
C ILE A 59 2.07 7.94 -1.88
N PRO A 60 3.11 7.93 -1.04
CA PRO A 60 3.08 7.21 0.23
C PRO A 60 2.07 7.85 1.17
N ASP A 61 1.62 7.08 2.15
CA ASP A 61 0.84 7.58 3.28
C ASP A 61 1.68 8.61 4.05
N PHE A 62 1.37 9.90 3.88
CA PHE A 62 2.19 10.98 4.44
C PHE A 62 2.18 10.96 5.97
N LYS A 63 1.05 10.57 6.56
CA LYS A 63 0.95 10.44 8.01
C LYS A 63 1.85 9.30 8.50
N GLU A 64 1.85 8.16 7.82
CA GLU A 64 2.70 7.03 8.18
C GLU A 64 4.19 7.37 8.06
N VAL A 65 4.59 8.05 6.97
CA VAL A 65 5.97 8.51 6.78
C VAL A 65 6.36 9.51 7.87
N GLY A 66 5.49 10.48 8.18
CA GLY A 66 5.71 11.44 9.25
C GLY A 66 5.84 10.77 10.62
N ASP A 67 4.94 9.85 10.94
CA ASP A 67 4.99 9.08 12.18
C ASP A 67 6.28 8.24 12.27
N LEU A 68 6.70 7.60 11.18
CA LEU A 68 7.95 6.84 11.13
C LEU A 68 9.17 7.73 11.43
N LEU A 69 9.22 8.93 10.84
CA LEU A 69 10.35 9.86 10.97
C LEU A 69 10.42 10.59 12.31
N PHE A 70 9.27 10.92 12.90
CA PHE A 70 9.20 11.79 14.08
C PHE A 70 8.76 11.05 15.34
N LYS A 71 7.71 10.23 15.25
CA LYS A 71 7.13 9.54 16.40
C LYS A 71 7.86 8.24 16.73
N TYR A 72 8.24 7.47 15.73
CA TYR A 72 8.84 6.14 15.90
C TYR A 72 10.36 6.11 15.74
N ARG A 73 11.00 7.26 15.55
CA ARG A 73 12.45 7.39 15.31
C ARG A 73 13.33 6.67 16.34
N ARG A 74 12.91 6.62 17.61
CA ARG A 74 13.66 5.99 18.71
C ARG A 74 13.08 4.64 19.13
N ASN A 75 12.18 4.07 18.34
CA ASN A 75 11.55 2.80 18.66
C ASN A 75 12.56 1.66 18.46
N LYS A 76 13.05 1.08 19.57
CA LYS A 76 13.99 -0.06 19.56
C LYS A 76 13.46 -1.33 18.89
N TYR A 77 12.14 -1.42 18.67
CA TYR A 77 11.51 -2.55 18.00
C TYR A 77 11.42 -2.36 16.47
N LEU A 78 11.94 -1.26 15.93
CA LEU A 78 12.05 -1.06 14.49
C LEU A 78 13.48 -1.30 14.03
N THR A 79 13.65 -2.11 13.01
CA THR A 79 14.92 -2.33 12.31
C THR A 79 14.71 -2.00 10.85
N PHE A 80 15.57 -1.19 10.23
CA PHE A 80 15.44 -0.86 8.81
C PHE A 80 16.17 -1.90 7.97
N HIS A 81 15.56 -2.26 6.84
CA HIS A 81 16.20 -3.13 5.86
C HIS A 81 17.48 -2.47 5.33
N LYS A 82 18.52 -3.28 5.09
CA LYS A 82 19.84 -2.79 4.67
C LYS A 82 19.81 -1.96 3.38
N ASP A 83 18.89 -2.28 2.47
CA ASP A 83 18.74 -1.63 1.18
C ASP A 83 17.70 -0.49 1.23
N GLN A 84 17.13 -0.19 2.40
CA GLN A 84 16.26 0.97 2.56
C GLN A 84 17.07 2.25 2.43
N TYR A 85 16.66 3.14 1.54
CA TYR A 85 17.17 4.51 1.53
C TYR A 85 16.37 5.38 2.49
N TYR A 86 17.01 5.82 3.57
CA TYR A 86 16.38 6.67 4.58
C TYR A 86 17.45 7.49 5.31
N GLY A 87 17.00 8.51 6.03
CA GLY A 87 17.86 9.32 6.88
C GLY A 87 17.09 9.99 7.99
N LYS A 88 17.74 10.91 8.71
CA LYS A 88 17.15 11.56 9.90
C LYS A 88 15.88 12.36 9.59
N LYS A 89 15.67 12.78 8.33
CA LYS A 89 14.60 13.68 7.91
C LYS A 89 13.86 13.19 6.65
N PHE A 90 14.15 11.97 6.19
CA PHE A 90 13.54 11.45 4.97
C PHE A 90 13.42 9.93 5.02
N PHE A 91 12.40 9.42 4.33
CA PHE A 91 12.20 8.01 4.07
C PHE A 91 11.74 7.88 2.61
N GLN A 92 12.33 6.95 1.86
CA GLN A 92 11.97 6.75 0.46
C GLN A 92 10.77 5.80 0.34
N GLY A 93 9.73 6.23 -0.39
CA GLY A 93 8.62 5.37 -0.83
C GLY A 93 7.59 5.07 0.25
N GLN A 94 6.67 4.15 -0.04
CA GLN A 94 5.65 3.70 0.91
C GLN A 94 6.27 2.78 1.97
N PRO A 95 6.26 3.15 3.26
CA PRO A 95 6.73 2.26 4.32
C PRO A 95 5.95 0.96 4.36
N ILE A 96 6.67 -0.14 4.54
CA ILE A 96 6.12 -1.45 4.86
C ILE A 96 6.79 -2.01 6.11
N TYR A 97 6.03 -2.80 6.86
CA TYR A 97 6.44 -3.42 8.10
C TYR A 97 6.26 -4.92 8.01
N ILE A 98 7.31 -5.66 8.35
CA ILE A 98 7.34 -7.13 8.36
C ILE A 98 7.69 -7.59 9.77
N ILE A 99 6.80 -8.35 10.40
CA ILE A 99 7.05 -8.92 11.72
C ILE A 99 8.18 -9.95 11.61
N GLN A 100 9.28 -9.72 12.33
CA GLN A 100 10.43 -10.61 12.31
C GLN A 100 10.15 -11.90 13.10
N PRO A 101 10.67 -13.05 12.65
CA PRO A 101 10.63 -14.29 13.42
C PRO A 101 11.29 -14.13 14.78
N ILE A 102 10.79 -14.85 15.77
CA ILE A 102 11.33 -14.84 17.12
C ILE A 102 11.90 -16.21 17.41
N THR A 103 13.16 -16.25 17.86
CA THR A 103 13.80 -17.48 18.32
C THR A 103 13.71 -17.53 19.84
N LEU A 104 13.10 -18.59 20.38
CA LEU A 104 13.00 -18.84 21.81
C LEU A 104 13.65 -20.17 22.15
N LYS A 105 14.25 -20.24 23.34
CA LYS A 105 14.74 -21.49 23.90
C LYS A 105 13.60 -22.19 24.64
N ASP A 106 13.35 -23.45 24.33
CA ASP A 106 12.35 -24.23 25.04
C ASP A 106 12.87 -24.77 26.38
N GLN A 107 12.05 -25.57 27.07
CA GLN A 107 12.38 -26.17 28.36
C GLN A 107 13.52 -27.21 28.26
N ASN A 108 13.71 -27.82 27.08
CA ASN A 108 14.77 -28.80 26.82
C ASN A 108 16.07 -28.12 26.37
N GLY A 109 16.02 -26.82 26.11
CA GLY A 109 17.13 -26.02 25.66
C GLY A 109 17.29 -25.91 24.14
N GLU A 110 16.35 -26.44 23.36
CA GLU A 110 16.34 -26.32 21.91
C GLU A 110 15.81 -24.95 21.47
N LEU A 111 16.36 -24.43 20.36
CA LEU A 111 15.97 -23.15 19.80
C LEU A 111 14.82 -23.33 18.80
N ASN A 112 13.66 -22.80 19.15
CA ASN A 112 12.46 -22.81 18.33
C ASN A 112 12.22 -21.43 17.70
N THR A 113 12.11 -21.39 16.37
CA THR A 113 11.81 -20.16 15.62
C THR A 113 10.32 -20.07 15.31
N ILE A 114 9.65 -19.11 15.93
CA ILE A 114 8.24 -18.82 15.67
C ILE A 114 8.13 -17.71 14.63
N LYS A 115 7.51 -18.03 13.50
CA LYS A 115 7.23 -17.08 12.42
C LYS A 115 5.82 -16.56 12.55
N PHE A 116 5.64 -15.26 12.33
CA PHE A 116 4.31 -14.69 12.17
C PHE A 116 3.74 -15.13 10.82
N THR A 117 2.58 -15.77 10.84
CA THR A 117 1.85 -16.18 9.63
C THR A 117 0.46 -15.55 9.62
N GLY A 118 -0.12 -15.41 8.43
CA GLY A 118 -1.51 -15.02 8.30
C GLY A 118 -2.45 -16.06 8.95
N LEU A 119 -3.69 -15.67 9.24
CA LEU A 119 -4.72 -16.60 9.70
C LEU A 119 -4.89 -17.69 8.62
N ASN A 120 -4.46 -18.91 8.96
CA ASN A 120 -4.61 -20.15 8.18
C ASN A 120 -3.80 -20.23 6.87
N ASP A 121 -2.71 -19.46 6.74
CA ASP A 121 -1.87 -19.51 5.54
C ASP A 121 -0.38 -19.27 5.85
N ASN A 122 0.50 -19.98 5.12
CA ASN A 122 1.96 -19.87 5.20
C ASN A 122 2.53 -18.65 4.44
N ARG A 123 1.66 -17.82 3.84
CA ARG A 123 2.08 -16.57 3.20
C ARG A 123 2.71 -15.59 4.19
N GLU A 124 3.75 -14.91 3.72
CA GLU A 124 4.33 -13.78 4.44
C GLU A 124 3.32 -12.62 4.48
N VAL A 125 3.24 -11.92 5.61
CA VAL A 125 2.30 -10.81 5.80
C VAL A 125 3.10 -9.52 5.91
N ILE A 126 2.73 -8.56 5.07
CA ILE A 126 3.37 -7.25 4.97
C ILE A 126 2.32 -6.21 5.32
N PHE A 127 2.66 -5.29 6.21
CA PHE A 127 1.75 -4.23 6.63
C PHE A 127 2.19 -2.90 6.03
N THR A 128 1.27 -2.10 5.49
CA THR A 128 1.61 -0.73 5.02
C THR A 128 1.55 0.31 6.15
N ASN A 129 1.19 -0.12 7.37
CA ASN A 129 1.02 0.74 8.53
C ASN A 129 1.38 -0.01 9.82
N ILE A 130 2.06 0.68 10.72
CA ILE A 130 2.58 0.09 11.96
C ILE A 130 1.48 -0.30 12.96
N GLU A 131 0.35 0.38 12.97
CA GLU A 131 -0.79 0.06 13.85
C GLU A 131 -1.39 -1.29 13.46
N ALA A 132 -1.57 -1.53 12.16
CA ALA A 132 -2.05 -2.81 11.65
C ALA A 132 -1.11 -3.96 12.05
N ALA A 133 0.22 -3.76 11.95
CA ALA A 133 1.21 -4.74 12.37
C ALA A 133 1.10 -5.07 13.88
N ASN A 134 1.07 -4.05 14.74
CA ASN A 134 0.97 -4.23 16.19
C ASN A 134 -0.34 -4.88 16.63
N LYS A 135 -1.47 -4.51 16.02
CA LYS A 135 -2.77 -5.12 16.30
C LYS A 135 -2.79 -6.59 15.89
N SER A 136 -2.19 -6.91 14.74
CA SER A 136 -2.10 -8.28 14.25
C SER A 136 -1.20 -9.14 15.14
N TRP A 137 -0.08 -8.59 15.60
CA TRP A 137 0.77 -9.22 16.62
C TRP A 137 0.02 -9.51 17.92
N THR A 138 -0.74 -8.53 18.42
CA THR A 138 -1.52 -8.68 19.66
C THR A 138 -2.52 -9.84 19.57
N ASN A 139 -3.12 -10.05 18.41
CA ASN A 139 -4.02 -11.19 18.18
C ASN A 139 -3.25 -12.51 18.03
N PHE A 140 -2.10 -12.49 17.37
CA PHE A 140 -1.24 -13.66 17.19
C PHE A 140 -0.74 -14.21 18.53
N ILE A 141 -0.28 -13.35 19.45
CA ILE A 141 0.23 -13.80 20.76
C ILE A 141 -0.85 -14.35 21.70
N LYS A 142 -2.14 -13.98 21.50
CA LYS A 142 -3.23 -14.55 22.31
C LYS A 142 -3.33 -16.07 22.14
N ASN A 143 -3.06 -16.55 20.93
CA ASN A 143 -3.13 -17.96 20.57
C ASN A 143 -1.80 -18.70 20.80
N ASN A 144 -0.73 -17.99 21.17
CA ASN A 144 0.61 -18.54 21.37
C ASN A 144 1.11 -18.27 22.79
N SER A 145 0.93 -19.24 23.70
CA SER A 145 1.28 -19.12 25.12
C SER A 145 2.74 -18.72 25.36
N GLN A 146 3.67 -19.25 24.54
CA GLN A 146 5.11 -18.97 24.61
C GLN A 146 5.45 -17.49 24.31
N LEU A 147 4.58 -16.77 23.60
CA LEU A 147 4.81 -15.39 23.16
C LEU A 147 4.10 -14.34 24.02
N LYS A 148 3.35 -14.75 25.06
CA LYS A 148 2.57 -13.81 25.90
C LYS A 148 3.41 -12.75 26.60
N SER A 149 4.69 -13.04 26.86
CA SER A 149 5.63 -12.08 27.45
C SER A 149 6.10 -11.01 26.46
N ILE A 150 5.99 -11.27 25.15
CA ILE A 150 6.49 -10.39 24.09
C ILE A 150 5.38 -9.43 23.63
N LYS A 151 5.25 -8.32 24.37
CA LYS A 151 4.19 -7.33 24.13
C LYS A 151 4.30 -6.60 22.78
N LYS A 152 5.50 -6.49 22.21
CA LYS A 152 5.73 -5.81 20.92
C LYS A 152 6.64 -6.66 20.02
N PRO A 153 6.30 -6.80 18.73
CA PRO A 153 7.15 -7.51 17.78
C PRO A 153 8.33 -6.63 17.37
N THR A 154 9.43 -7.26 16.99
CA THR A 154 10.43 -6.58 16.15
C THR A 154 9.89 -6.47 14.73
N LEU A 155 9.86 -5.27 14.18
CA LEU A 155 9.39 -4.98 12.84
C LEU A 155 10.58 -4.59 11.96
N LEU A 156 10.71 -5.27 10.84
CA LEU A 156 11.58 -4.86 9.75
C LEU A 156 10.83 -3.82 8.90
N VAL A 157 11.42 -2.64 8.76
CA VAL A 157 10.92 -1.53 7.97
C VAL A 157 11.62 -1.52 6.62
N TYR A 158 10.86 -1.50 5.54
CA TYR A 158 11.37 -1.34 4.18
C TYR A 158 10.39 -0.49 3.36
N ASN A 159 10.67 -0.24 2.09
CA ASN A 159 9.77 0.46 1.19
C ASN A 159 9.17 -0.51 0.18
N LEU A 160 7.90 -0.32 -0.13
CA LEU A 160 7.14 -1.23 -0.96
C LEU A 160 7.73 -1.34 -2.38
N GLU A 161 8.17 -0.23 -2.95
CA GLU A 161 8.66 -0.15 -4.32
C GLU A 161 9.95 -0.96 -4.52
N SER A 162 10.88 -0.87 -3.57
CA SER A 162 12.13 -1.63 -3.56
C SER A 162 11.86 -3.08 -3.20
N PHE A 163 10.98 -3.34 -2.22
CA PHE A 163 10.55 -4.69 -1.89
C PHE A 163 10.00 -5.43 -3.11
N LEU A 164 9.07 -4.82 -3.86
CA LEU A 164 8.48 -5.43 -5.05
C LEU A 164 9.53 -5.64 -6.14
N LYS A 165 10.46 -4.70 -6.33
CA LYS A 165 11.59 -4.85 -7.26
C LYS A 165 12.51 -6.02 -6.87
N ASP A 166 12.74 -6.23 -5.59
CA ASP A 166 13.53 -7.37 -5.11
C ASP A 166 12.78 -8.69 -5.33
N GLN A 167 11.46 -8.71 -5.14
CA GLN A 167 10.64 -9.90 -5.47
C GLN A 167 10.67 -10.24 -6.97
N GLU A 168 10.77 -9.25 -7.87
CA GLU A 168 10.90 -9.49 -9.32
C GLU A 168 12.22 -10.14 -9.72
N ARG A 169 13.28 -9.96 -8.91
CA ARG A 169 14.61 -10.52 -9.16
C ARG A 169 14.73 -11.97 -8.69
N LEU A 170 13.81 -12.44 -7.85
CA LEU A 170 13.84 -13.79 -7.32
C LEU A 170 13.45 -14.81 -8.41
N ASN A 171 14.13 -15.94 -8.41
CA ASN A 171 13.71 -17.08 -9.22
C ASN A 171 12.36 -17.62 -8.72
N LYS A 172 11.60 -18.29 -9.61
CA LYS A 172 10.29 -18.88 -9.24
C LYS A 172 10.34 -19.81 -8.03
N LYS A 173 11.49 -20.47 -7.77
CA LYS A 173 11.69 -21.36 -6.62
C LYS A 173 11.85 -20.61 -5.29
N ASP A 174 12.36 -19.38 -5.35
CA ASP A 174 12.64 -18.54 -4.18
C ASP A 174 11.50 -17.55 -3.89
N PHE A 175 10.58 -17.40 -4.86
CA PHE A 175 9.43 -16.52 -4.74
C PHE A 175 8.46 -17.03 -3.67
N LYS A 176 8.29 -16.24 -2.61
CA LYS A 176 7.30 -16.49 -1.57
C LYS A 176 6.06 -15.67 -1.84
N LYS A 177 4.89 -16.32 -1.77
CA LYS A 177 3.62 -15.62 -1.79
C LYS A 177 3.49 -14.77 -0.54
N PHE A 178 3.03 -13.54 -0.70
CA PHE A 178 2.79 -12.62 0.42
C PHE A 178 1.42 -11.98 0.31
N VAL A 179 0.94 -11.44 1.44
CA VAL A 179 -0.28 -10.65 1.55
C VAL A 179 0.07 -9.27 2.07
N VAL A 180 -0.50 -8.24 1.43
CA VAL A 180 -0.39 -6.87 1.91
C VAL A 180 -1.63 -6.52 2.71
N VAL A 181 -1.42 -6.13 3.95
CA VAL A 181 -2.46 -5.66 4.88
C VAL A 181 -2.32 -4.14 5.00
N THR A 182 -3.37 -3.43 4.59
CA THR A 182 -3.39 -1.97 4.64
C THR A 182 -3.97 -1.43 5.95
N ASN A 183 -3.91 -0.11 6.15
CA ASN A 183 -4.54 0.55 7.28
C ASN A 183 -6.09 0.42 7.19
N LYS A 184 -6.75 0.43 8.35
CA LYS A 184 -8.21 0.25 8.44
C LYS A 184 -8.98 1.31 7.64
N LYS A 185 -8.49 2.55 7.65
CA LYS A 185 -9.16 3.68 7.00
C LYS A 185 -9.18 3.54 5.47
N ALA A 186 -8.05 3.21 4.87
CA ALA A 186 -7.93 2.91 3.45
C ALA A 186 -8.82 1.72 3.04
N TYR A 187 -8.87 0.67 3.86
CA TYR A 187 -9.76 -0.46 3.61
C TYR A 187 -11.24 -0.07 3.64
N LEU A 188 -11.67 0.67 4.67
CA LEU A 188 -13.06 1.13 4.79
C LEU A 188 -13.44 2.09 3.65
N ALA A 189 -12.59 3.08 3.36
CA ALA A 189 -12.82 4.02 2.26
C ALA A 189 -12.92 3.29 0.91
N ALA A 190 -12.04 2.33 0.64
CA ALA A 190 -12.13 1.52 -0.57
C ALA A 190 -13.44 0.71 -0.63
N LYS A 191 -13.87 0.12 0.49
CA LYS A 191 -15.14 -0.62 0.58
C LYS A 191 -16.34 0.30 0.34
N GLU A 192 -16.36 1.48 0.95
CA GLU A 192 -17.41 2.48 0.79
C GLU A 192 -17.50 2.98 -0.65
N LEU A 193 -16.37 3.39 -1.24
CA LEU A 193 -16.31 3.86 -2.64
C LEU A 193 -16.74 2.79 -3.65
N VAL A 194 -16.52 1.50 -3.34
CA VAL A 194 -17.03 0.40 -4.16
C VAL A 194 -18.53 0.19 -3.97
N ALA A 195 -19.03 0.40 -2.75
CA ALA A 195 -20.44 0.20 -2.38
C ALA A 195 -21.36 1.35 -2.85
N LEU A 196 -20.86 2.59 -2.98
CA LEU A 196 -21.67 3.75 -3.37
C LEU A 196 -22.39 3.55 -4.71
N PRO A 197 -23.74 3.64 -4.78
CA PRO A 197 -24.52 3.49 -6.01
C PRO A 197 -24.35 4.71 -6.92
N ASP A 198 -23.36 4.69 -7.82
CA ASP A 198 -23.39 5.56 -9.01
C ASP A 198 -24.49 5.11 -9.98
N SER A 199 -25.25 6.07 -10.49
CA SER A 199 -26.40 5.94 -11.41
C SER A 199 -26.10 5.25 -12.76
N ASN A 200 -24.84 4.91 -13.05
CA ASN A 200 -24.40 4.22 -14.28
C ASN A 200 -23.86 2.81 -13.98
N SER A 201 -24.69 1.98 -13.33
CA SER A 201 -24.28 0.75 -12.62
C SER A 201 -24.22 -0.53 -13.46
N PHE A 202 -23.44 -0.58 -14.54
CA PHE A 202 -23.23 -1.85 -15.29
C PHE A 202 -21.82 -2.48 -15.17
N PHE A 203 -20.80 -1.78 -14.65
CA PHE A 203 -19.40 -2.26 -14.70
C PHE A 203 -18.60 -2.21 -13.39
N LYS A 204 -19.24 -2.33 -12.23
CA LYS A 204 -18.58 -2.18 -10.92
C LYS A 204 -17.56 -3.28 -10.53
N PRO A 205 -17.87 -4.59 -10.64
CA PRO A 205 -16.88 -5.61 -10.27
C PRO A 205 -15.70 -5.68 -11.25
N LEU A 206 -15.80 -5.05 -12.42
CA LEU A 206 -14.71 -4.96 -13.39
C LEU A 206 -13.65 -3.91 -13.02
N LYS A 207 -13.95 -2.87 -12.23
CA LYS A 207 -13.02 -1.74 -11.96
C LYS A 207 -11.78 -2.16 -11.15
N LEU A 208 -11.93 -3.00 -10.13
CA LEU A 208 -10.82 -3.41 -9.24
C LEU A 208 -9.83 -4.38 -9.90
N ASN A 209 -10.29 -5.14 -10.91
CA ASN A 209 -9.51 -6.14 -11.65
C ASN A 209 -9.39 -5.83 -13.15
N MET A 210 -9.67 -4.58 -13.55
CA MET A 210 -9.68 -4.20 -14.96
C MET A 210 -8.28 -4.39 -15.54
N LYS A 211 -8.18 -5.06 -16.70
CA LYS A 211 -6.88 -5.20 -17.36
C LYS A 211 -6.32 -3.79 -17.66
N PRO A 212 -5.03 -3.51 -17.41
CA PRO A 212 -4.37 -2.22 -17.66
C PRO A 212 -4.78 -1.54 -18.97
N LYS A 213 -4.82 -2.31 -20.07
CA LYS A 213 -5.20 -1.83 -21.40
C LYS A 213 -6.62 -1.25 -21.46
N LEU A 214 -7.59 -1.85 -20.78
CA LEU A 214 -8.99 -1.41 -20.80
C LEU A 214 -9.18 -0.09 -20.04
N PHE A 215 -8.45 0.09 -18.95
CA PHE A 215 -8.45 1.35 -18.20
C PHE A 215 -7.83 2.49 -19.02
N PHE A 216 -6.72 2.21 -19.71
CA PHE A 216 -6.13 3.19 -20.62
C PHE A 216 -7.08 3.58 -21.75
N VAL A 217 -7.75 2.63 -22.40
CA VAL A 217 -8.75 2.95 -23.43
C VAL A 217 -9.83 3.84 -22.85
N ARG A 218 -10.35 3.54 -21.66
CA ARG A 218 -11.36 4.38 -21.00
C ARG A 218 -10.84 5.79 -20.66
N LEU A 219 -9.61 5.91 -20.15
CA LEU A 219 -8.98 7.21 -19.87
C LEU A 219 -8.76 8.01 -21.15
N TRP A 220 -8.26 7.38 -22.21
CA TRP A 220 -8.02 8.02 -23.50
C TRP A 220 -9.33 8.45 -24.15
N VAL A 221 -10.37 7.63 -24.08
CA VAL A 221 -11.72 8.01 -24.55
C VAL A 221 -12.24 9.22 -23.76
N LYS A 222 -12.16 9.19 -22.42
CA LYS A 222 -12.53 10.35 -21.59
C LYS A 222 -11.72 11.61 -21.95
N ARG A 223 -10.42 11.45 -22.20
CA ARG A 223 -9.53 12.55 -22.61
C ARG A 223 -9.92 13.11 -23.97
N LEU A 224 -10.18 12.26 -24.96
CA LEU A 224 -10.60 12.66 -26.31
C LEU A 224 -11.93 13.41 -26.27
N PHE A 225 -12.89 12.90 -25.51
CA PHE A 225 -14.17 13.61 -25.31
C PHE A 225 -13.97 14.95 -24.61
N SER A 226 -13.15 15.00 -23.55
CA SER A 226 -12.86 16.27 -22.87
C SER A 226 -12.16 17.28 -23.76
N THR A 227 -11.31 16.85 -24.71
CA THR A 227 -10.63 17.77 -25.64
C THR A 227 -11.54 18.25 -26.77
N LEU A 228 -12.53 17.45 -27.17
CA LEU A 228 -13.51 17.82 -28.21
C LEU A 228 -14.58 18.77 -27.70
N THR A 229 -14.78 18.87 -26.37
CA THR A 229 -15.71 19.81 -25.75
C THR A 229 -15.12 21.19 -25.46
N TYR A 230 -13.89 21.49 -25.91
CA TYR A 230 -13.22 22.79 -25.77
C TYR A 230 -12.98 23.52 -27.12
N GLU A 231 -13.70 23.13 -28.19
CA GLU A 231 -13.95 23.99 -29.35
C GLU A 231 -15.37 24.58 -29.25
#